data_AF-A0A1I6K3D4-F1
#
_entry.id   AF-A0A1I6K3D4-F1
#
_cell.length_a   1.000
_cell.length_b   1.000
_cell.length_c   1.000
_cell.angle_alpha   90.00
_cell.angle_beta   90.00
_cell.angle_gamma   90.00
#
_symmetry.space_group_name_H-M   'P 1'
#
loop_
_entity.id
_entity.type
_entity.pdbx_description
1 polymer ?
#
loop_
_entity_poly.entity_id
_entity_poly.type
_entity_poly.pdbx_seq_one_letter_code
_entity_poly.pdbx_strand_id
1 'polypeptide(L)'
;MKSKLIALSLFTMAIASCNTEDKKIETVLEVTSFNLKTTASELEFNTLDAEIEETFTSKQPGYIRRQSGVDEQGKYVVLVYWKSLADAKASMDKFMNDKSVAGYASMIEGSTMKMSRFTIKDKFKATNSTFTEVMTFNTKEGTDIKAFNKVNKSVGPKFTEKQKGFLQRITGSNDSGEQVAVVYWDTKANSDAVINDFMNAPVAKEFMGMMDQSTIDMMRFQSLASLKNVTLSNKDKVVALLNSFNTGDQTPISYINPNKYIQHNLGVADGLQGFGELMQHAPEGGFKANVVRAFQDGDYVFAQTEYDFFGPKAAFDIFRFEDGLIVEHWDNLLEVQKPNPSGHTQFDGATALTDLDKTEANKAVVRGFIEDVLLNHQMDKVASYINPKEYVQHNPAVADGLEGFGAAMKYFAENGLVMEYDNLHMVLGQGNFVLSVSEGKFGKGDHTAYYDLFRLENGLIVEHWDVIATIPAKSDWKNTNGKF
;
A
#
# COMPACT_ATOMS: atom_id res chain seq x y z
N MET A 1 53.72 -75.45 -23.74
CA MET A 1 54.08 -74.02 -23.61
C MET A 1 53.10 -73.20 -24.42
N LYS A 2 52.64 -72.09 -23.84
CA LYS A 2 51.42 -71.35 -24.22
C LYS A 2 51.46 -70.74 -25.63
N SER A 3 50.31 -70.87 -26.29
CA SER A 3 49.87 -70.19 -27.50
C SER A 3 49.64 -68.69 -27.28
N LYS A 4 49.86 -67.90 -28.34
CA LYS A 4 49.14 -66.64 -28.59
C LYS A 4 48.82 -66.58 -30.09
N LEU A 5 47.54 -66.65 -30.42
CA LEU A 5 47.03 -66.16 -31.70
C LEU A 5 45.73 -65.40 -31.43
N ILE A 6 45.65 -64.27 -32.12
CA ILE A 6 44.68 -63.18 -31.98
C ILE A 6 43.34 -63.61 -32.57
N ALA A 7 42.23 -63.36 -31.87
CA ALA A 7 40.88 -63.45 -32.41
C ALA A 7 40.13 -62.15 -32.11
N LEU A 8 39.77 -61.47 -33.19
CA LEU A 8 39.02 -60.23 -33.27
C LEU A 8 37.53 -60.57 -33.09
N SER A 9 36.91 -60.14 -31.99
CA SER A 9 35.47 -60.30 -31.75
C SER A 9 34.75 -58.98 -32.02
N LEU A 10 33.96 -58.95 -33.11
CA LEU A 10 32.95 -57.92 -33.36
C LEU A 10 31.93 -57.92 -32.22
N PHE A 11 31.81 -56.80 -31.50
CA PHE A 11 30.68 -56.53 -30.63
C PHE A 11 29.66 -55.69 -31.41
N THR A 12 28.52 -56.29 -31.73
CA THR A 12 27.34 -55.61 -32.26
C THR A 12 26.80 -54.63 -31.23
N MET A 13 26.71 -53.37 -31.63
CA MET A 13 26.16 -52.24 -30.90
C MET A 13 24.63 -52.37 -30.86
N ALA A 14 24.07 -52.79 -29.73
CA ALA A 14 22.65 -52.63 -29.45
C ALA A 14 22.43 -51.19 -28.98
N ILE A 15 21.99 -50.33 -29.91
CA ILE A 15 21.54 -48.97 -29.57
C ILE A 15 20.19 -49.15 -28.86
N ALA A 16 20.23 -49.20 -27.53
CA ALA A 16 19.04 -48.97 -26.72
C ALA A 16 18.63 -47.50 -26.93
N SER A 17 17.57 -47.31 -27.70
CA SER A 17 16.83 -46.04 -27.75
C SER A 17 16.31 -45.76 -26.33
N CYS A 18 17.04 -44.92 -25.59
CA CYS A 18 16.50 -44.26 -24.43
C CYS A 18 15.48 -43.22 -24.91
N ASN A 19 14.21 -43.61 -24.93
CA ASN A 19 13.11 -42.65 -24.81
C ASN A 19 13.19 -42.05 -23.40
N THR A 20 13.96 -40.97 -23.24
CA THR A 20 13.76 -40.07 -22.13
C THR A 20 12.49 -39.28 -22.43
N GLU A 21 11.35 -39.79 -21.97
CA GLU A 21 10.26 -38.86 -21.61
C GLU A 21 10.89 -37.83 -20.67
N ASP A 22 11.00 -36.59 -21.12
CA ASP A 22 11.44 -35.47 -20.28
C ASP A 22 10.54 -35.47 -19.05
N LYS A 23 11.02 -36.02 -17.94
CA LYS A 23 10.33 -35.94 -16.64
C LYS A 23 10.06 -34.45 -16.42
N LYS A 24 8.78 -34.06 -16.47
CA LYS A 24 8.37 -32.70 -16.10
C LYS A 24 8.97 -32.42 -14.73
N ILE A 25 9.90 -31.48 -14.66
CA ILE A 25 10.54 -31.08 -13.41
C ILE A 25 9.47 -30.35 -12.61
N GLU A 26 9.08 -30.91 -11.48
CA GLU A 26 8.23 -30.21 -10.53
C GLU A 26 9.05 -29.09 -9.89
N THR A 27 8.52 -27.87 -9.96
CA THR A 27 9.12 -26.67 -9.37
C THR A 27 8.09 -25.99 -8.48
N VAL A 28 8.53 -25.07 -7.62
CA VAL A 28 7.63 -24.30 -6.76
C VAL A 28 7.52 -22.88 -7.29
N LEU A 29 6.29 -22.41 -7.43
CA LEU A 29 5.95 -21.00 -7.61
C LEU A 29 5.54 -20.43 -6.26
N GLU A 30 6.35 -19.52 -5.73
CA GLU A 30 6.01 -18.68 -4.59
C GLU A 30 5.37 -17.39 -5.12
N VAL A 31 4.18 -17.07 -4.62
CA VAL A 31 3.42 -15.86 -4.93
C VAL A 31 3.32 -15.07 -3.64
N THR A 32 3.98 -13.92 -3.59
CA THR A 32 3.90 -12.99 -2.45
C THR A 32 3.26 -11.71 -2.93
N SER A 33 2.26 -11.20 -2.21
CA SER A 33 1.64 -9.91 -2.49
C SER A 33 1.55 -9.06 -1.24
N PHE A 34 1.65 -7.74 -1.38
CA PHE A 34 1.62 -6.79 -0.27
C PHE A 34 1.40 -5.37 -0.80
N ASN A 35 0.99 -4.47 0.09
CA ASN A 35 1.04 -3.03 -0.13
C ASN A 35 2.35 -2.48 0.43
N LEU A 36 2.79 -1.34 -0.09
CA LEU A 36 3.82 -0.55 0.59
C LEU A 36 3.19 0.25 1.72
N LYS A 37 4.01 0.60 2.73
CA LYS A 37 3.62 1.61 3.72
C LYS A 37 3.31 2.91 2.99
N THR A 38 2.37 3.68 3.53
CA THR A 38 1.98 4.99 2.99
C THR A 38 3.15 5.98 2.91
N THR A 39 4.20 5.75 3.70
CA THR A 39 5.41 6.56 3.82
C THR A 39 6.56 6.06 2.93
N ALA A 40 6.36 4.97 2.20
CA ALA A 40 7.38 4.39 1.33
C ALA A 40 7.36 5.03 -0.06
N SER A 41 8.54 5.33 -0.59
CA SER A 41 8.74 5.80 -1.96
C SER A 41 8.67 4.64 -2.95
N GLU A 42 7.77 4.72 -3.93
CA GLU A 42 7.64 3.69 -4.96
C GLU A 42 8.89 3.61 -5.85
N LEU A 43 9.51 4.76 -6.13
CA LEU A 43 10.74 4.82 -6.91
C LEU A 43 11.91 4.13 -6.20
N GLU A 44 12.08 4.41 -4.91
CA GLU A 44 13.12 3.77 -4.10
C GLU A 44 12.84 2.27 -3.93
N PHE A 45 11.60 1.90 -3.67
CA PHE A 45 11.20 0.50 -3.56
C PHE A 45 11.50 -0.27 -4.85
N ASN A 46 11.14 0.27 -6.01
CA ASN A 46 11.40 -0.37 -7.30
C ASN A 46 12.90 -0.53 -7.58
N THR A 47 13.72 0.40 -7.09
CA THR A 47 15.18 0.31 -7.17
C THR A 47 15.71 -0.83 -6.29
N LEU A 48 15.29 -0.87 -5.02
CA LEU A 48 15.67 -1.92 -4.07
C LEU A 48 15.16 -3.31 -4.51
N ASP A 49 13.98 -3.38 -5.12
CA ASP A 49 13.41 -4.60 -5.65
C ASP A 49 14.31 -5.23 -6.73
N ALA A 50 14.83 -4.39 -7.64
CA ALA A 50 15.76 -4.83 -8.68
C ALA A 50 17.09 -5.30 -8.07
N GLU A 51 17.60 -4.58 -7.07
CA GLU A 51 18.84 -4.95 -6.37
C GLU A 51 18.72 -6.27 -5.61
N ILE A 52 17.57 -6.56 -5.00
CA ILE A 52 17.34 -7.78 -4.21
C ILE A 52 17.45 -9.06 -5.04
N GLU A 53 17.07 -9.01 -6.32
CA GLU A 53 17.27 -10.16 -7.19
C GLU A 53 18.76 -10.52 -7.29
N GLU A 54 19.61 -9.53 -7.57
CA GLU A 54 21.06 -9.72 -7.74
C GLU A 54 21.77 -9.98 -6.40
N THR A 55 21.40 -9.25 -5.36
CA THR A 55 22.15 -9.22 -4.10
C THR A 55 21.78 -10.34 -3.14
N PHE A 56 20.52 -10.81 -3.17
CA PHE A 56 20.00 -11.81 -2.23
C PHE A 56 19.37 -13.02 -2.92
N THR A 57 18.30 -12.83 -3.69
CA THR A 57 17.40 -13.93 -4.10
C THR A 57 18.09 -14.90 -5.05
N SER A 58 18.84 -14.38 -6.03
CA SER A 58 19.56 -15.21 -7.01
C SER A 58 20.70 -16.05 -6.41
N LYS A 59 21.17 -15.68 -5.21
CA LYS A 59 22.23 -16.39 -4.49
C LYS A 59 21.70 -17.54 -3.65
N GLN A 60 20.39 -17.69 -3.52
CA GLN A 60 19.80 -18.76 -2.71
C GLN A 60 19.82 -20.10 -3.45
N PRO A 61 20.08 -21.22 -2.74
CA PRO A 61 19.95 -22.56 -3.31
C PRO A 61 18.59 -22.75 -3.96
N GLY A 62 18.58 -23.44 -5.10
CA GLY A 62 17.33 -23.75 -5.79
C GLY A 62 16.63 -22.58 -6.48
N TYR A 63 17.21 -21.37 -6.47
CA TYR A 63 16.68 -20.26 -7.27
C TYR A 63 16.57 -20.62 -8.75
N ILE A 64 15.46 -20.26 -9.38
CA ILE A 64 15.23 -20.38 -10.83
C ILE A 64 15.02 -19.00 -11.45
N ARG A 65 14.08 -18.21 -10.89
CA ARG A 65 13.70 -16.89 -11.42
C ARG A 65 12.91 -16.10 -10.39
N ARG A 66 13.03 -14.78 -10.46
CA ARG A 66 12.18 -13.81 -9.80
C ARG A 66 11.49 -12.91 -10.83
N GLN A 67 10.30 -12.42 -10.50
CA GLN A 67 9.62 -11.37 -11.23
C GLN A 67 8.76 -10.59 -10.25
N SER A 68 8.82 -9.27 -10.33
CA SER A 68 7.97 -8.38 -9.54
C SER A 68 7.06 -7.55 -10.44
N GLY A 69 5.94 -7.12 -9.90
CA GLY A 69 5.07 -6.16 -10.54
C GLY A 69 4.16 -5.44 -9.56
N VAL A 70 3.42 -4.48 -10.08
CA VAL A 70 2.45 -3.65 -9.34
C VAL A 70 1.15 -3.56 -10.15
N ASP A 71 0.01 -3.59 -9.46
CA ASP A 71 -1.29 -3.37 -10.09
C ASP A 71 -1.69 -1.88 -10.12
N GLU A 72 -2.86 -1.58 -10.67
CA GLU A 72 -3.36 -0.20 -10.81
C GLU A 72 -3.72 0.44 -9.45
N GLN A 73 -3.85 -0.38 -8.40
CA GLN A 73 -4.16 0.04 -7.04
C GLN A 73 -2.90 0.19 -6.18
N GLY A 74 -1.71 -0.05 -6.74
CA GLY A 74 -0.44 0.04 -6.02
C GLY A 74 -0.09 -1.19 -5.18
N LYS A 75 -0.80 -2.30 -5.33
CA LYS A 75 -0.45 -3.57 -4.67
C LYS A 75 0.65 -4.26 -5.47
N TYR A 76 1.70 -4.64 -4.75
CA TYR A 76 2.85 -5.31 -5.30
C TYR A 76 2.68 -6.83 -5.27
N VAL A 77 3.24 -7.49 -6.27
CA VAL A 77 3.33 -8.95 -6.37
C VAL A 77 4.76 -9.34 -6.74
N VAL A 78 5.32 -10.29 -6.00
CA VAL A 78 6.61 -10.91 -6.26
C VAL A 78 6.38 -12.41 -6.50
N LEU A 79 6.78 -12.86 -7.68
CA LEU A 79 6.79 -14.26 -8.08
C LEU A 79 8.20 -14.80 -8.01
N VAL A 80 8.41 -15.88 -7.26
CA VAL A 80 9.71 -16.58 -7.21
C VAL A 80 9.55 -18.04 -7.56
N TYR A 81 10.38 -18.49 -8.49
CA TYR A 81 10.44 -19.86 -8.96
C TYR A 81 11.60 -20.57 -8.29
N TRP A 82 11.31 -21.70 -7.66
CA TRP A 82 12.25 -22.51 -6.89
C TRP A 82 12.31 -23.95 -7.39
N LYS A 83 13.47 -24.61 -7.27
CA LYS A 83 13.62 -26.04 -7.58
C LYS A 83 12.80 -26.92 -6.64
N SER A 84 12.60 -26.51 -5.39
CA SER A 84 11.83 -27.27 -4.41
C SER A 84 11.20 -26.38 -3.35
N LEU A 85 10.23 -26.94 -2.60
CA LEU A 85 9.61 -26.27 -1.46
C LEU A 85 10.61 -26.05 -0.30
N ALA A 86 11.61 -26.93 -0.17
CA ALA A 86 12.65 -26.79 0.84
C ALA A 86 13.55 -25.58 0.56
N ASP A 87 13.90 -25.36 -0.71
CA ASP A 87 14.68 -24.20 -1.15
C ASP A 87 13.93 -22.89 -0.87
N ALA A 88 12.63 -22.83 -1.23
CA ALA A 88 11.78 -21.67 -0.98
C ALA A 88 11.69 -21.31 0.51
N LYS A 89 11.47 -22.32 1.37
CA LYS A 89 11.44 -22.15 2.83
C LYS A 89 12.78 -21.64 3.37
N ALA A 90 13.88 -22.28 2.98
CA ALA A 90 15.21 -21.90 3.44
C ALA A 90 15.61 -20.48 3.00
N SER A 91 15.16 -20.02 1.82
CA SER A 91 15.33 -18.64 1.38
C SER A 91 14.58 -17.67 2.30
N MET A 92 13.31 -17.95 2.59
CA MET A 92 12.47 -17.08 3.41
C MET A 92 13.00 -16.96 4.85
N ASP A 93 13.46 -18.06 5.45
CA ASP A 93 14.03 -18.05 6.81
C ASP A 93 15.26 -17.13 6.91
N LYS A 94 16.06 -17.06 5.85
CA LYS A 94 17.20 -16.14 5.75
C LYS A 94 16.77 -14.70 5.48
N PHE A 95 15.79 -14.51 4.60
CA PHE A 95 15.29 -13.19 4.20
C PHE A 95 14.91 -12.36 5.43
N MET A 96 14.28 -12.97 6.42
CA MET A 96 13.84 -12.28 7.64
C MET A 96 14.97 -11.64 8.48
N ASN A 97 16.22 -12.05 8.28
CA ASN A 97 17.36 -11.62 9.10
C ASN A 97 18.52 -11.04 8.27
N ASP A 98 18.40 -11.01 6.95
CA ASP A 98 19.48 -10.56 6.08
C ASP A 98 19.53 -9.03 5.97
N LYS A 99 20.68 -8.44 6.29
CA LYS A 99 20.85 -6.98 6.27
C LYS A 99 20.67 -6.38 4.87
N SER A 100 20.96 -7.14 3.81
CA SER A 100 20.81 -6.69 2.42
C SER A 100 19.37 -6.46 2.00
N VAL A 101 18.39 -7.07 2.69
CA VAL A 101 16.97 -6.91 2.36
C VAL A 101 16.23 -6.00 3.34
N ALA A 102 16.91 -5.51 4.38
CA ALA A 102 16.27 -4.76 5.47
C ALA A 102 15.58 -3.48 4.98
N GLY A 103 16.22 -2.73 4.07
CA GLY A 103 15.62 -1.52 3.47
C GLY A 103 14.31 -1.83 2.75
N TYR A 104 14.33 -2.76 1.82
CA TYR A 104 13.13 -3.24 1.12
C TYR A 104 12.03 -3.76 2.06
N ALA A 105 12.40 -4.62 3.01
CA ALA A 105 11.44 -5.22 3.94
C ALA A 105 10.79 -4.15 4.84
N SER A 106 11.54 -3.10 5.20
CA SER A 106 11.03 -2.00 6.03
C SER A 106 9.93 -1.17 5.36
N MET A 107 9.88 -1.17 4.03
CA MET A 107 8.92 -0.42 3.21
C MET A 107 7.59 -1.17 3.03
N ILE A 108 7.56 -2.47 3.31
CA ILE A 108 6.37 -3.31 3.16
C ILE A 108 5.39 -3.06 4.31
N GLU A 109 4.11 -2.90 3.99
CA GLU A 109 3.03 -2.93 4.96
C GLU A 109 2.76 -4.40 5.33
N GLY A 110 3.46 -4.90 6.35
CA GLY A 110 3.48 -6.31 6.71
C GLY A 110 2.10 -6.91 7.00
N SER A 111 1.17 -6.10 7.51
CA SER A 111 -0.22 -6.53 7.77
C SER A 111 -0.98 -6.93 6.49
N THR A 112 -0.53 -6.46 5.33
CA THR A 112 -1.13 -6.77 4.01
C THR A 112 -0.45 -7.92 3.29
N MET A 113 0.68 -8.42 3.82
CA MET A 113 1.47 -9.43 3.15
C MET A 113 0.76 -10.79 3.12
N LYS A 114 0.60 -11.34 1.92
CA LYS A 114 0.09 -12.70 1.69
C LYS A 114 1.12 -13.48 0.88
N MET A 115 1.47 -14.68 1.32
CA MET A 115 2.41 -15.57 0.63
C MET A 115 1.83 -16.97 0.49
N SER A 116 1.80 -17.47 -0.75
CA SER A 116 1.38 -18.83 -1.09
C SER A 116 2.44 -19.52 -1.96
N ARG A 117 2.56 -20.85 -1.82
CA ARG A 117 3.53 -21.67 -2.57
C ARG A 117 2.82 -22.81 -3.28
N PHE A 118 2.97 -22.87 -4.60
CA PHE A 118 2.29 -23.83 -5.46
C PHE A 118 3.29 -24.73 -6.16
N THR A 119 3.00 -26.03 -6.20
CA THR A 119 3.72 -26.98 -7.05
C THR A 119 3.24 -26.82 -8.48
N ILE A 120 4.16 -26.48 -9.38
CA ILE A 120 3.91 -26.31 -10.81
C ILE A 120 4.73 -27.33 -11.61
N LYS A 121 4.26 -27.66 -12.83
CA LYS A 121 4.90 -28.68 -13.68
C LYS A 121 5.48 -28.14 -14.97
N ASP A 122 5.21 -26.87 -15.27
CA ASP A 122 5.61 -26.24 -16.52
C ASP A 122 6.82 -25.32 -16.28
N LYS A 123 7.86 -25.48 -17.10
CA LYS A 123 9.02 -24.59 -17.07
C LYS A 123 8.61 -23.20 -17.55
N PHE A 124 9.12 -22.16 -16.91
CA PHE A 124 8.93 -20.78 -17.35
C PHE A 124 9.56 -20.52 -18.73
N LYS A 125 8.87 -19.77 -19.59
CA LYS A 125 9.24 -19.44 -20.99
C LYS A 125 8.92 -18.00 -21.39
N ALA A 126 8.08 -17.27 -20.66
CA ALA A 126 7.61 -15.93 -21.03
C ALA A 126 8.58 -14.79 -20.65
N THR A 127 9.83 -14.85 -21.13
CA THR A 127 10.88 -13.87 -20.76
C THR A 127 10.59 -12.43 -21.16
N ASN A 128 9.74 -12.22 -22.17
CA ASN A 128 9.38 -10.87 -22.66
C ASN A 128 8.03 -10.39 -22.12
N SER A 129 7.51 -11.02 -21.08
CA SER A 129 6.24 -10.59 -20.47
C SER A 129 6.39 -9.26 -19.77
N THR A 130 5.46 -8.35 -20.06
CA THR A 130 5.36 -7.07 -19.33
C THR A 130 4.11 -7.00 -18.46
N PHE A 131 3.13 -7.88 -18.68
CA PHE A 131 1.91 -7.93 -17.90
C PHE A 131 1.58 -9.37 -17.50
N THR A 132 1.16 -9.55 -16.25
CA THR A 132 0.93 -10.88 -15.68
C THR A 132 -0.35 -10.89 -14.87
N GLU A 133 -1.09 -11.99 -14.99
CA GLU A 133 -2.32 -12.26 -14.27
C GLU A 133 -2.09 -13.49 -13.39
N VAL A 134 -2.36 -13.39 -12.10
CA VAL A 134 -2.29 -14.50 -11.14
C VAL A 134 -3.65 -14.67 -10.51
N MET A 135 -4.26 -15.84 -10.75
CA MET A 135 -5.54 -16.21 -10.17
C MET A 135 -5.35 -17.37 -9.20
N THR A 136 -5.69 -17.19 -7.93
CA THR A 136 -5.75 -18.26 -6.92
C THR A 136 -7.19 -18.52 -6.52
N PHE A 137 -7.54 -19.79 -6.28
CA PHE A 137 -8.91 -20.18 -5.98
C PHE A 137 -8.99 -21.60 -5.41
N ASN A 138 -10.05 -21.89 -4.68
CA ASN A 138 -10.43 -23.26 -4.32
C ASN A 138 -11.41 -23.83 -5.36
N THR A 139 -11.38 -25.15 -5.54
CA THR A 139 -12.44 -25.85 -6.28
C THR A 139 -13.68 -26.00 -5.39
N LYS A 140 -14.87 -26.09 -5.99
CA LYS A 140 -16.10 -26.38 -5.24
C LYS A 140 -15.97 -27.68 -4.47
N GLU A 141 -16.61 -27.75 -3.30
CA GLU A 141 -16.69 -28.99 -2.53
C GLU A 141 -17.21 -30.15 -3.39
N GLY A 142 -16.58 -31.32 -3.28
CA GLY A 142 -16.94 -32.51 -4.05
C GLY A 142 -16.46 -32.52 -5.52
N THR A 143 -15.70 -31.51 -5.97
CA THR A 143 -15.14 -31.49 -7.33
C THR A 143 -14.17 -32.66 -7.56
N ASP A 144 -14.36 -33.43 -8.64
CA ASP A 144 -13.36 -34.40 -9.10
C ASP A 144 -12.13 -33.68 -9.64
N ILE A 145 -11.03 -33.71 -8.87
CA ILE A 145 -9.77 -33.06 -9.21
C ILE A 145 -9.16 -33.57 -10.51
N LYS A 146 -9.37 -34.84 -10.90
CA LYS A 146 -8.87 -35.34 -12.20
C LYS A 146 -9.65 -34.73 -13.36
N ALA A 147 -10.97 -34.63 -13.21
CA ALA A 147 -11.83 -33.96 -14.19
C ALA A 147 -11.49 -32.47 -14.29
N PHE A 148 -11.35 -31.78 -13.15
CA PHE A 148 -10.93 -30.39 -13.08
C PHE A 148 -9.60 -30.16 -13.79
N ASN A 149 -8.58 -30.97 -13.51
CA ASN A 149 -7.26 -30.85 -14.13
C ASN A 149 -7.32 -31.01 -15.66
N LYS A 150 -8.22 -31.86 -16.17
CA LYS A 150 -8.44 -32.01 -17.61
C LYS A 150 -9.06 -30.75 -18.22
N VAL A 151 -10.08 -30.18 -17.58
CA VAL A 151 -10.72 -28.93 -18.02
C VAL A 151 -9.72 -27.79 -17.97
N ASN A 152 -9.06 -27.60 -16.84
CA ASN A 152 -8.04 -26.56 -16.59
C ASN A 152 -6.91 -26.61 -17.63
N LYS A 153 -6.38 -27.80 -17.92
CA LYS A 153 -5.35 -27.99 -18.97
C LYS A 153 -5.88 -27.63 -20.37
N SER A 154 -7.16 -27.82 -20.63
CA SER A 154 -7.76 -27.52 -21.95
C SER A 154 -8.02 -26.04 -22.19
N VAL A 155 -8.07 -25.20 -21.14
CA VAL A 155 -8.29 -23.75 -21.24
C VAL A 155 -7.26 -23.08 -22.16
N GLY A 156 -5.98 -23.44 -22.03
CA GLY A 156 -4.90 -22.92 -22.86
C GLY A 156 -5.14 -23.20 -24.35
N PRO A 157 -5.07 -24.46 -24.81
CA PRO A 157 -5.21 -24.79 -26.23
C PRO A 157 -6.58 -24.46 -26.84
N LYS A 158 -7.65 -24.46 -26.03
CA LYS A 158 -9.00 -24.16 -26.53
C LYS A 158 -9.25 -22.66 -26.63
N PHE A 159 -8.65 -21.83 -25.77
CA PHE A 159 -8.90 -20.40 -25.71
C PHE A 159 -7.63 -19.55 -25.60
N THR A 160 -6.90 -19.60 -24.48
CA THR A 160 -5.90 -18.58 -24.13
C THR A 160 -4.70 -18.55 -25.09
N GLU A 161 -4.24 -19.71 -25.56
CA GLU A 161 -3.09 -19.82 -26.47
C GLU A 161 -3.34 -19.24 -27.86
N LYS A 162 -4.62 -19.00 -28.20
CA LYS A 162 -5.02 -18.42 -29.49
C LYS A 162 -5.09 -16.90 -29.46
N GLN A 163 -4.96 -16.30 -28.28
CA GLN A 163 -5.13 -14.86 -28.12
C GLN A 163 -3.87 -14.11 -28.51
N LYS A 164 -4.06 -12.92 -29.08
CA LYS A 164 -2.96 -12.03 -29.41
C LYS A 164 -2.20 -11.65 -28.14
N GLY A 165 -0.87 -11.66 -28.19
CA GLY A 165 -0.02 -11.26 -27.08
C GLY A 165 0.09 -12.25 -25.92
N PHE A 166 -0.58 -13.41 -26.00
CA PHE A 166 -0.38 -14.49 -25.05
C PHE A 166 1.06 -15.03 -25.17
N LEU A 167 1.71 -15.24 -24.02
CA LEU A 167 3.07 -15.78 -23.96
C LEU A 167 3.11 -17.15 -23.27
N GLN A 168 2.44 -17.28 -22.14
CA GLN A 168 2.48 -18.52 -21.36
C GLN A 168 1.32 -18.60 -20.38
N ARG A 169 0.88 -19.83 -20.12
CA ARG A 169 0.01 -20.18 -18.99
C ARG A 169 0.72 -21.20 -18.10
N ILE A 170 0.74 -20.97 -16.80
CA ILE A 170 1.27 -21.89 -15.79
C ILE A 170 0.15 -22.20 -14.81
N THR A 171 0.01 -23.48 -14.43
CA THR A 171 -0.95 -23.91 -13.42
C THR A 171 -0.27 -24.75 -12.36
N GLY A 172 -0.77 -24.68 -11.13
CA GLY A 172 -0.30 -25.48 -10.02
C GLY A 172 -1.32 -25.59 -8.91
N SER A 173 -0.92 -26.29 -7.85
CA SER A 173 -1.69 -26.39 -6.61
C SER A 173 -0.76 -26.45 -5.41
N ASN A 174 -1.26 -26.04 -4.25
CA ASN A 174 -0.53 -26.19 -2.98
C ASN A 174 -1.04 -27.41 -2.19
N ASP A 175 -0.46 -27.63 -0.99
CA ASP A 175 -0.78 -28.78 -0.15
C ASP A 175 -2.20 -28.73 0.45
N SER A 176 -2.82 -27.55 0.53
CA SER A 176 -4.23 -27.41 0.96
C SER A 176 -5.23 -27.65 -0.18
N GLY A 177 -4.74 -27.85 -1.41
CA GLY A 177 -5.58 -28.04 -2.59
C GLY A 177 -6.05 -26.74 -3.26
N GLU A 178 -5.59 -25.58 -2.79
CA GLU A 178 -5.78 -24.31 -3.50
C GLU A 178 -5.05 -24.37 -4.84
N GLN A 179 -5.70 -23.84 -5.88
CA GLN A 179 -5.23 -23.84 -7.25
C GLN A 179 -4.64 -22.48 -7.60
N VAL A 180 -3.67 -22.47 -8.51
CA VAL A 180 -3.17 -21.24 -9.14
C VAL A 180 -3.19 -21.37 -10.67
N ALA A 181 -3.57 -20.29 -11.34
CA ALA A 181 -3.39 -20.10 -12.77
C ALA A 181 -2.69 -18.76 -13.01
N VAL A 182 -1.52 -18.80 -13.63
CA VAL A 182 -0.76 -17.61 -14.02
C VAL A 182 -0.78 -17.48 -15.54
N VAL A 183 -1.13 -16.31 -16.04
CA VAL A 183 -1.15 -15.99 -17.46
C VAL A 183 -0.20 -14.82 -17.73
N TYR A 184 0.72 -15.03 -18.66
CA TYR A 184 1.73 -14.07 -19.06
C TYR A 184 1.38 -13.48 -20.42
N TRP A 185 1.39 -12.15 -20.48
CA TRP A 185 1.07 -11.36 -21.66
C TRP A 185 2.26 -10.46 -22.04
N ASP A 186 2.34 -10.13 -23.33
CA ASP A 186 3.30 -9.16 -23.83
C ASP A 186 2.98 -7.73 -23.36
N THR A 187 1.70 -7.40 -23.16
CA THR A 187 1.17 -6.07 -22.83
C THR A 187 -0.16 -6.18 -22.08
N LYS A 188 -0.46 -5.16 -21.27
CA LYS A 188 -1.76 -5.01 -20.60
C LYS A 188 -2.92 -4.92 -21.59
N ALA A 189 -2.76 -4.15 -22.67
CA ALA A 189 -3.82 -3.95 -23.65
C ALA A 189 -4.30 -5.26 -24.31
N ASN A 190 -3.38 -6.17 -24.62
CA ASN A 190 -3.74 -7.49 -25.16
C ASN A 190 -4.45 -8.37 -24.12
N SER A 191 -4.07 -8.27 -22.84
CA SER A 191 -4.79 -8.94 -21.75
C SER A 191 -6.20 -8.37 -21.53
N ASP A 192 -6.35 -7.05 -21.48
CA ASP A 192 -7.66 -6.39 -21.30
C ASP A 192 -8.65 -6.76 -22.43
N ALA A 193 -8.14 -6.87 -23.67
CA ALA A 193 -8.96 -7.18 -24.84
C ALA A 193 -9.62 -8.57 -24.77
N VAL A 194 -9.11 -9.52 -23.97
CA VAL A 194 -9.60 -10.90 -23.96
C VAL A 194 -10.58 -11.21 -22.83
N ILE A 195 -10.76 -10.30 -21.86
CA ILE A 195 -11.54 -10.58 -20.64
C ILE A 195 -12.98 -10.97 -20.98
N ASN A 196 -13.66 -10.16 -21.79
CA ASN A 196 -15.05 -10.41 -22.17
C ASN A 196 -15.21 -11.69 -22.99
N ASP A 197 -14.26 -11.97 -23.87
CA ASP A 197 -14.26 -13.19 -24.69
C ASP A 197 -14.01 -14.44 -23.83
N PHE A 198 -13.12 -14.34 -22.84
CA PHE A 198 -12.84 -15.41 -21.90
C PHE A 198 -14.09 -15.76 -21.11
N MET A 199 -14.77 -14.77 -20.53
CA MET A 199 -16.01 -14.98 -19.76
C MET A 199 -17.12 -15.65 -20.57
N ASN A 200 -17.08 -15.53 -21.91
CA ASN A 200 -18.07 -16.12 -22.81
C ASN A 200 -17.67 -17.47 -23.40
N ALA A 201 -16.38 -17.83 -23.36
CA ALA A 201 -15.88 -19.07 -23.95
C ALA A 201 -16.44 -20.31 -23.23
N PRO A 202 -16.94 -21.34 -23.96
CA PRO A 202 -17.49 -22.54 -23.34
C PRO A 202 -16.53 -23.25 -22.36
N VAL A 203 -15.26 -23.35 -22.73
CA VAL A 203 -14.22 -23.96 -21.87
C VAL A 203 -13.97 -23.16 -20.59
N ALA A 204 -14.07 -21.83 -20.66
CA ALA A 204 -13.88 -20.96 -19.50
C ALA A 204 -15.08 -21.03 -18.57
N LYS A 205 -16.31 -21.07 -19.11
CA LYS A 205 -17.53 -21.28 -18.31
C LYS A 205 -17.51 -22.62 -17.58
N GLU A 206 -17.07 -23.69 -18.25
CA GLU A 206 -16.88 -25.00 -17.62
C GLU A 206 -15.83 -24.91 -16.50
N PHE A 207 -14.66 -24.34 -16.78
CA PHE A 207 -13.58 -24.16 -15.82
C PHE A 207 -14.01 -23.35 -14.58
N MET A 208 -14.59 -22.18 -14.78
CA MET A 208 -15.11 -21.31 -13.71
C MET A 208 -16.28 -21.94 -12.95
N GLY A 209 -17.07 -22.78 -13.63
CA GLY A 209 -18.17 -23.52 -13.02
C GLY A 209 -17.72 -24.53 -11.97
N MET A 210 -16.43 -24.94 -11.98
CA MET A 210 -15.83 -25.86 -11.01
C MET A 210 -15.15 -25.15 -9.83
N MET A 211 -15.07 -23.80 -9.85
CA MET A 211 -14.42 -23.01 -8.80
C MET A 211 -15.41 -22.58 -7.72
N ASP A 212 -14.95 -22.50 -6.49
CA ASP A 212 -15.62 -21.69 -5.48
C ASP A 212 -15.34 -20.21 -5.77
N GLN A 213 -16.34 -19.54 -6.34
CA GLN A 213 -16.22 -18.14 -6.77
C GLN A 213 -15.94 -17.18 -5.62
N SER A 214 -16.32 -17.53 -4.38
CA SER A 214 -16.06 -16.71 -3.20
C SER A 214 -14.58 -16.70 -2.79
N THR A 215 -13.79 -17.63 -3.33
CA THR A 215 -12.37 -17.80 -3.01
C THR A 215 -11.42 -17.30 -4.09
N ILE A 216 -11.97 -16.75 -5.20
CA ILE A 216 -11.15 -16.24 -6.30
C ILE A 216 -10.44 -14.97 -5.85
N ASP A 217 -9.12 -15.00 -5.84
CA ASP A 217 -8.25 -13.82 -5.76
C ASP A 217 -7.56 -13.64 -7.11
N MET A 218 -7.76 -12.48 -7.73
CA MET A 218 -7.28 -12.15 -9.07
C MET A 218 -6.37 -10.94 -8.98
N MET A 219 -5.08 -11.14 -9.24
CA MET A 219 -4.08 -10.08 -9.30
C MET A 219 -3.67 -9.86 -10.76
N ARG A 220 -3.69 -8.61 -11.24
CA ARG A 220 -3.29 -8.25 -12.60
C ARG A 220 -2.28 -7.11 -12.52
N PHE A 221 -1.03 -7.37 -12.86
CA PHE A 221 0.06 -6.44 -12.58
C PHE A 221 0.99 -6.22 -13.78
N GLN A 222 1.49 -5.00 -13.86
CA GLN A 222 2.56 -4.61 -14.77
C GLN A 222 3.91 -4.98 -14.14
N SER A 223 4.81 -5.55 -14.93
CA SER A 223 6.17 -5.90 -14.50
C SER A 223 6.96 -4.65 -14.16
N LEU A 224 7.64 -4.63 -13.00
CA LEU A 224 8.45 -3.47 -12.58
C LEU A 224 9.55 -3.15 -13.60
N ALA A 225 10.18 -4.19 -14.17
CA ALA A 225 11.22 -4.03 -15.19
C ALA A 225 10.72 -3.39 -16.50
N SER A 226 9.40 -3.31 -16.69
CA SER A 226 8.78 -2.67 -17.86
C SER A 226 8.27 -1.26 -17.59
N LEU A 227 8.23 -0.82 -16.32
CA LEU A 227 7.86 0.54 -15.96
C LEU A 227 8.95 1.51 -16.44
N LYS A 228 8.67 2.23 -17.51
CA LYS A 228 9.54 3.32 -17.99
C LYS A 228 9.15 4.60 -17.25
N ASN A 229 10.14 5.38 -16.83
CA ASN A 229 9.95 6.72 -16.27
C ASN A 229 9.11 6.74 -14.98
N VAL A 230 9.40 5.86 -14.01
CA VAL A 230 8.84 6.03 -12.66
C VAL A 230 9.40 7.34 -12.11
N THR A 231 8.57 8.38 -12.07
CA THR A 231 8.89 9.64 -11.42
C THR A 231 8.31 9.63 -10.01
N LEU A 232 8.92 10.35 -9.08
CA LEU A 232 8.38 10.50 -7.74
C LEU A 232 6.93 10.99 -7.81
N SER A 233 6.05 10.28 -7.11
CA SER A 233 4.67 10.73 -6.90
C SER A 233 4.65 12.00 -6.05
N ASN A 234 3.53 12.74 -6.05
CA ASN A 234 3.40 13.92 -5.19
C ASN A 234 3.49 13.52 -3.71
N LYS A 235 2.88 12.38 -3.34
CA LYS A 235 3.04 11.78 -2.01
C LYS A 235 4.51 11.55 -1.66
N ASP A 236 5.29 10.92 -2.54
CA ASP A 236 6.70 10.65 -2.28
C ASP A 236 7.52 11.94 -2.15
N LYS A 237 7.19 12.97 -2.92
CA LYS A 237 7.82 14.30 -2.80
C LYS A 237 7.56 14.93 -1.44
N VAL A 238 6.33 14.85 -0.92
CA VAL A 238 6.02 15.35 0.44
C VAL A 238 6.77 14.55 1.48
N VAL A 239 6.72 13.22 1.42
CA VAL A 239 7.41 12.38 2.40
C VAL A 239 8.92 12.65 2.38
N ALA A 240 9.51 12.79 1.19
CA ALA A 240 10.92 13.15 1.04
C ALA A 240 11.21 14.55 1.61
N LEU A 241 10.35 15.55 1.36
CA LEU A 241 10.49 16.90 1.90
C LEU A 241 10.45 16.93 3.41
N LEU A 242 9.49 16.25 4.03
CA LEU A 242 9.36 16.21 5.49
C LEU A 242 10.53 15.46 6.12
N ASN A 243 10.88 14.28 5.58
CA ASN A 243 12.00 13.48 6.09
C ASN A 243 13.37 14.16 5.88
N SER A 244 13.46 15.10 4.94
CA SER A 244 14.67 15.89 4.69
C SER A 244 15.11 16.70 5.91
N PHE A 245 14.20 17.00 6.84
CA PHE A 245 14.54 17.65 8.11
C PHE A 245 15.53 16.83 8.92
N ASN A 246 15.40 15.50 8.91
CA ASN A 246 16.27 14.60 9.67
C ASN A 246 17.70 14.54 9.12
N THR A 247 17.88 14.80 7.83
CA THR A 247 19.15 14.54 7.11
C THR A 247 19.84 15.82 6.65
N GLY A 248 19.10 16.93 6.57
CA GLY A 248 19.55 18.16 5.92
C GLY A 248 19.58 18.08 4.40
N ASP A 249 18.95 17.07 3.78
CA ASP A 249 18.86 16.96 2.32
C ASP A 249 18.07 18.14 1.74
N GLN A 250 18.68 18.84 0.79
CA GLN A 250 18.09 19.99 0.11
C GLN A 250 17.43 19.62 -1.21
N THR A 251 17.58 18.38 -1.69
CA THR A 251 16.98 17.91 -2.94
C THR A 251 15.45 18.15 -2.97
N PRO A 252 14.70 17.90 -1.89
CA PRO A 252 13.25 18.13 -1.88
C PRO A 252 12.82 19.59 -1.99
N ILE A 253 13.72 20.55 -1.78
CA ILE A 253 13.43 21.98 -2.04
C ILE A 253 13.06 22.20 -3.51
N SER A 254 13.62 21.41 -4.42
CA SER A 254 13.28 21.46 -5.85
C SER A 254 11.85 21.03 -6.17
N TYR A 255 11.16 20.41 -5.21
CA TYR A 255 9.75 20.02 -5.36
C TYR A 255 8.80 21.18 -5.06
N ILE A 256 9.31 22.29 -4.50
CA ILE A 256 8.52 23.49 -4.20
C ILE A 256 8.61 24.47 -5.36
N ASN A 257 7.48 25.02 -5.78
CA ASN A 257 7.44 26.08 -6.77
C ASN A 257 8.01 27.37 -6.15
N PRO A 258 9.17 27.87 -6.63
CA PRO A 258 9.82 29.02 -6.00
C PRO A 258 9.05 30.33 -6.17
N ASN A 259 8.10 30.38 -7.12
CA ASN A 259 7.39 31.60 -7.50
C ASN A 259 5.92 31.63 -7.05
N LYS A 260 5.39 30.51 -6.53
CA LYS A 260 3.96 30.38 -6.20
C LYS A 260 3.68 29.75 -4.83
N TYR A 261 4.70 29.44 -4.03
CA TYR A 261 4.49 28.78 -2.74
C TYR A 261 3.74 29.66 -1.74
N ILE A 262 2.53 29.27 -1.38
CA ILE A 262 1.67 29.93 -0.38
C ILE A 262 1.75 29.15 0.94
N GLN A 263 2.03 29.85 2.04
CA GLN A 263 2.12 29.27 3.38
C GLN A 263 0.94 29.68 4.26
N HIS A 264 0.25 28.70 4.86
CA HIS A 264 -0.84 28.90 5.84
C HIS A 264 -0.41 28.66 7.30
N ASN A 265 0.78 28.12 7.56
CA ASN A 265 1.36 28.16 8.91
C ASN A 265 1.60 29.61 9.32
N LEU A 266 0.75 30.12 10.20
CA LEU A 266 0.75 31.51 10.67
C LEU A 266 2.03 31.91 11.42
N GLY A 267 2.82 30.94 11.90
CA GLY A 267 4.12 31.15 12.53
C GLY A 267 5.30 31.23 11.56
N VAL A 268 5.07 31.04 10.26
CA VAL A 268 6.08 31.02 9.20
C VAL A 268 5.77 32.10 8.16
N ALA A 269 6.80 32.81 7.71
CA ALA A 269 6.65 33.81 6.66
C ALA A 269 6.29 33.15 5.31
N ASP A 270 5.68 33.91 4.42
CA ASP A 270 5.20 33.38 3.15
C ASP A 270 6.34 33.07 2.15
N GLY A 271 6.01 32.28 1.12
CA GLY A 271 6.94 31.96 0.04
C GLY A 271 8.06 30.99 0.43
N LEU A 272 8.79 30.53 -0.58
CA LEU A 272 9.95 29.66 -0.37
C LEU A 272 11.04 30.36 0.48
N GLN A 273 11.10 31.69 0.41
CA GLN A 273 11.98 32.49 1.27
C GLN A 273 11.63 32.32 2.75
N GLY A 274 10.35 32.45 3.14
CA GLY A 274 9.95 32.31 4.54
C GLY A 274 10.20 30.91 5.09
N PHE A 275 10.04 29.88 4.26
CA PHE A 275 10.47 28.51 4.58
C PHE A 275 12.00 28.43 4.78
N GLY A 276 12.79 29.02 3.88
CA GLY A 276 14.26 29.06 4.02
C GLY A 276 14.73 29.80 5.28
N GLU A 277 14.06 30.88 5.66
CA GLU A 277 14.32 31.62 6.90
C GLU A 277 14.04 30.75 8.13
N LEU A 278 12.97 29.95 8.12
CA LEU A 278 12.69 29.00 9.19
C LEU A 278 13.83 27.99 9.38
N MET A 279 14.35 27.45 8.28
CA MET A 279 15.43 26.45 8.31
C MET A 279 16.74 27.02 8.87
N GLN A 280 16.98 28.33 8.76
CA GLN A 280 18.15 28.99 9.38
C GLN A 280 18.08 29.03 10.92
N HIS A 281 16.89 28.84 11.49
CA HIS A 281 16.66 28.82 12.94
C HIS A 281 16.60 27.40 13.51
N ALA A 282 17.03 26.39 12.74
CA ALA A 282 17.09 25.02 13.21
C ALA A 282 18.03 24.88 14.43
N PRO A 283 17.65 24.09 15.45
CA PRO A 283 18.50 23.83 16.61
C PRO A 283 19.75 23.03 16.22
N GLU A 284 20.71 22.92 17.14
CA GLU A 284 21.85 22.03 16.97
C GLU A 284 21.37 20.59 16.77
N GLY A 285 21.70 19.99 15.62
CA GLY A 285 21.18 18.68 15.19
C GLY A 285 20.00 18.72 14.22
N GLY A 286 19.51 19.90 13.85
CA GLY A 286 18.43 20.08 12.88
C GLY A 286 17.03 19.85 13.47
N PHE A 287 16.00 20.16 12.68
CA PHE A 287 14.65 19.71 12.99
C PHE A 287 14.52 18.21 12.73
N LYS A 288 13.56 17.55 13.38
CA LYS A 288 13.26 16.15 13.08
C LYS A 288 11.81 16.01 12.67
N ALA A 289 11.56 15.08 11.78
CA ALA A 289 10.25 14.71 11.31
C ALA A 289 10.16 13.19 11.15
N ASN A 290 9.11 12.60 11.68
CA ASN A 290 8.77 11.21 11.43
C ASN A 290 7.37 11.20 10.83
N VAL A 291 7.30 11.03 9.51
CA VAL A 291 6.01 10.89 8.83
C VAL A 291 5.43 9.54 9.22
N VAL A 292 4.31 9.56 9.95
CA VAL A 292 3.63 8.35 10.44
C VAL A 292 2.81 7.71 9.32
N ARG A 293 2.10 8.55 8.55
CA ARG A 293 1.23 8.16 7.44
C ARG A 293 1.05 9.32 6.47
N ALA A 294 0.88 9.02 5.18
CA ALA A 294 0.77 10.02 4.12
C ALA A 294 -0.15 9.54 2.99
N PHE A 295 -1.00 10.43 2.50
CA PHE A 295 -2.08 10.11 1.59
C PHE A 295 -2.17 11.14 0.47
N GLN A 296 -2.72 10.74 -0.68
CA GLN A 296 -2.91 11.62 -1.83
C GLN A 296 -4.36 11.61 -2.30
N ASP A 297 -4.95 12.80 -2.45
CA ASP A 297 -6.30 13.05 -2.96
C ASP A 297 -6.24 14.09 -4.08
N GLY A 298 -6.23 13.62 -5.33
CA GLY A 298 -6.03 14.48 -6.50
C GLY A 298 -4.71 15.24 -6.43
N ASP A 299 -4.81 16.57 -6.42
CA ASP A 299 -3.68 17.49 -6.33
C ASP A 299 -3.23 17.79 -4.89
N TYR A 300 -3.88 17.19 -3.89
CA TYR A 300 -3.51 17.34 -2.48
C TYR A 300 -2.77 16.12 -1.96
N VAL A 301 -1.81 16.36 -1.09
CA VAL A 301 -1.19 15.35 -0.25
C VAL A 301 -1.35 15.78 1.18
N PHE A 302 -1.77 14.86 2.04
CA PHE A 302 -1.87 15.12 3.48
C PHE A 302 -1.14 14.05 4.27
N ALA A 303 -0.48 14.45 5.35
CA ALA A 303 0.37 13.58 6.15
C ALA A 303 0.14 13.84 7.63
N GLN A 304 0.32 12.79 8.43
CA GLN A 304 0.50 12.94 9.86
C GLN A 304 1.97 12.81 10.20
N THR A 305 2.48 13.78 10.95
CA THR A 305 3.90 13.91 11.21
C THR A 305 4.15 14.12 12.70
N GLU A 306 5.09 13.36 13.24
CA GLU A 306 5.70 13.64 14.53
C GLU A 306 6.92 14.54 14.29
N TYR A 307 6.86 15.77 14.77
CA TYR A 307 7.97 16.71 14.67
C TYR A 307 8.72 16.82 16.00
N ASP A 308 10.02 17.09 15.90
CA ASP A 308 10.79 17.77 16.95
C ASP A 308 11.20 19.14 16.41
N PHE A 309 10.27 20.10 16.56
CA PHE A 309 10.40 21.48 16.13
C PHE A 309 10.17 22.37 17.35
N PHE A 310 11.26 22.80 17.97
CA PHE A 310 11.22 23.45 19.30
C PHE A 310 10.44 22.60 20.33
N GLY A 311 10.71 21.28 20.33
CA GLY A 311 10.06 20.28 21.16
C GLY A 311 9.07 19.38 20.39
N PRO A 312 8.64 18.25 20.97
CA PRO A 312 7.78 17.28 20.30
C PRO A 312 6.42 17.88 19.93
N LYS A 313 5.99 17.66 18.68
CA LYS A 313 4.68 18.07 18.16
C LYS A 313 4.03 16.93 17.37
N ALA A 314 2.72 16.77 17.54
CA ALA A 314 1.89 16.01 16.62
C ALA A 314 1.28 16.97 15.61
N ALA A 315 1.40 16.66 14.32
CA ALA A 315 0.94 17.52 13.26
C ALA A 315 0.18 16.77 12.17
N PHE A 316 -0.72 17.49 11.52
CA PHE A 316 -1.18 17.17 10.17
C PHE A 316 -0.67 18.24 9.21
N ASP A 317 -0.06 17.81 8.13
CA ASP A 317 0.41 18.67 7.04
C ASP A 317 -0.45 18.41 5.80
N ILE A 318 -0.76 19.45 5.03
CA ILE A 318 -1.48 19.39 3.76
C ILE A 318 -0.67 20.20 2.74
N PHE A 319 -0.43 19.62 1.57
CA PHE A 319 0.27 20.25 0.47
C PHE A 319 -0.60 20.19 -0.79
N ARG A 320 -0.71 21.30 -1.52
CA ARG A 320 -1.33 21.32 -2.85
C ARG A 320 -0.27 21.41 -3.93
N PHE A 321 -0.54 20.72 -5.04
CA PHE A 321 0.33 20.64 -6.19
C PHE A 321 -0.25 21.33 -7.42
N GLU A 322 0.64 21.86 -8.26
CA GLU A 322 0.37 22.24 -9.65
C GLU A 322 1.58 21.85 -10.49
N ASP A 323 1.35 21.23 -11.66
CA ASP A 323 2.41 20.78 -12.58
C ASP A 323 3.50 19.93 -11.90
N GLY A 324 3.12 19.16 -10.87
CA GLY A 324 4.02 18.31 -10.09
C GLY A 324 4.92 19.06 -9.10
N LEU A 325 4.68 20.34 -8.84
CA LEU A 325 5.37 21.14 -7.82
C LEU A 325 4.40 21.53 -6.70
N ILE A 326 4.91 21.56 -5.46
CA ILE A 326 4.20 22.07 -4.29
C ILE A 326 4.02 23.58 -4.46
N VAL A 327 2.78 24.04 -4.40
CA VAL A 327 2.41 25.46 -4.51
C VAL A 327 1.75 26.00 -3.26
N GLU A 328 1.33 25.16 -2.33
CA GLU A 328 0.63 25.61 -1.12
C GLU A 328 0.79 24.61 0.01
N HIS A 329 0.85 25.11 1.24
CA HIS A 329 1.03 24.30 2.43
C HIS A 329 0.17 24.82 3.60
N TRP A 330 -0.52 23.89 4.25
CA TRP A 330 -1.19 24.08 5.53
C TRP A 330 -0.64 23.08 6.53
N ASP A 331 -0.58 23.47 7.79
CA ASP A 331 -0.38 22.53 8.88
C ASP A 331 -1.32 22.82 10.04
N ASN A 332 -1.50 21.84 10.92
CA ASN A 332 -2.05 22.03 12.24
C ASN A 332 -1.24 21.19 13.21
N LEU A 333 -0.76 21.78 14.32
CA LEU A 333 0.15 21.10 15.23
C LEU A 333 -0.12 21.44 16.69
N LEU A 334 0.10 20.48 17.57
CA LEU A 334 0.03 20.64 19.03
C LEU A 334 1.16 19.87 19.73
N GLU A 335 1.43 20.18 20.99
CA GLU A 335 2.40 19.42 21.79
C GLU A 335 2.01 17.96 21.95
N VAL A 336 2.98 17.05 21.89
CA VAL A 336 2.72 15.63 22.17
C VAL A 336 2.27 15.47 23.62
N GLN A 337 1.14 14.79 23.81
CA GLN A 337 0.55 14.54 25.11
C GLN A 337 0.76 13.09 25.56
N LYS A 338 0.40 12.81 26.82
CA LYS A 338 0.41 11.43 27.33
C LYS A 338 -0.64 10.58 26.58
N PRO A 339 -0.48 9.25 26.58
CA PRO A 339 -1.51 8.37 26.03
C PRO A 339 -2.88 8.67 26.64
N ASN A 340 -3.92 8.49 25.82
CA ASN A 340 -5.30 8.72 26.21
C ASN A 340 -5.75 7.73 27.30
N PRO A 341 -6.98 7.85 27.85
CA PRO A 341 -7.46 6.95 28.88
C PRO A 341 -7.52 5.46 28.47
N SER A 342 -7.48 5.16 27.17
CA SER A 342 -7.44 3.80 26.61
C SER A 342 -6.02 3.31 26.30
N GLY A 343 -5.00 4.15 26.50
CA GLY A 343 -3.59 3.81 26.32
C GLY A 343 -3.02 4.10 24.93
N HIS A 344 -3.80 4.70 24.03
CA HIS A 344 -3.36 5.05 22.68
C HIS A 344 -2.66 6.41 22.65
N THR A 345 -1.69 6.55 21.77
CA THR A 345 -0.96 7.80 21.52
C THR A 345 -1.60 8.59 20.38
N GLN A 346 -1.06 9.76 20.07
CA GLN A 346 -1.46 10.51 18.88
C GLN A 346 -0.95 9.88 17.56
N PHE A 347 -0.07 8.88 17.61
CA PHE A 347 0.67 8.39 16.42
C PHE A 347 0.49 6.90 16.12
N ASP A 348 0.08 6.09 17.09
CA ASP A 348 -0.20 4.67 16.90
C ASP A 348 -1.51 4.45 16.13
N GLY A 349 -1.92 3.19 16.01
CA GLY A 349 -3.09 2.78 15.24
C GLY A 349 -2.76 2.39 13.80
N ALA A 350 -3.80 2.26 12.98
CA ALA A 350 -3.68 1.69 11.65
C ALA A 350 -2.88 2.56 10.66
N THR A 351 -2.11 1.92 9.78
CA THR A 351 -1.41 2.54 8.64
C THR A 351 -1.77 1.92 7.29
N ALA A 352 -2.43 0.76 7.30
CA ALA A 352 -2.75 0.01 6.09
C ALA A 352 -3.85 0.70 5.28
N LEU A 353 -3.49 1.08 4.05
CA LEU A 353 -4.41 1.66 3.08
C LEU A 353 -5.25 0.55 2.43
N THR A 354 -6.57 0.66 2.55
CA THR A 354 -7.57 -0.26 1.98
C THR A 354 -8.72 0.55 1.38
N ASP A 355 -9.73 -0.11 0.79
CA ASP A 355 -10.96 0.55 0.31
C ASP A 355 -10.72 1.70 -0.70
N LEU A 356 -9.66 1.63 -1.52
CA LEU A 356 -9.32 2.65 -2.51
C LEU A 356 -10.48 2.97 -3.47
N ASP A 357 -11.27 1.96 -3.83
CA ASP A 357 -12.47 2.06 -4.65
C ASP A 357 -13.64 2.77 -3.97
N LYS A 358 -13.58 2.95 -2.63
CA LYS A 358 -14.62 3.59 -1.82
C LYS A 358 -14.22 4.97 -1.30
N THR A 359 -13.11 5.54 -1.76
CA THR A 359 -12.58 6.84 -1.30
C THR A 359 -13.66 7.92 -1.21
N GLU A 360 -14.43 8.13 -2.29
CA GLU A 360 -15.48 9.16 -2.32
C GLU A 360 -16.66 8.85 -1.40
N ALA A 361 -17.03 7.57 -1.26
CA ALA A 361 -18.07 7.16 -0.33
C ALA A 361 -17.63 7.41 1.13
N ASN A 362 -16.37 7.10 1.46
CA ASN A 362 -15.81 7.33 2.78
C ASN A 362 -15.70 8.83 3.09
N LYS A 363 -15.30 9.67 2.12
CA LYS A 363 -15.32 11.13 2.26
C LYS A 363 -16.73 11.66 2.54
N ALA A 364 -17.75 11.12 1.88
CA ALA A 364 -19.14 11.49 2.14
C ALA A 364 -19.61 11.13 3.56
N VAL A 365 -19.19 9.98 4.09
CA VAL A 365 -19.48 9.57 5.47
C VAL A 365 -18.87 10.55 6.48
N VAL A 366 -17.58 10.88 6.34
CA VAL A 366 -16.92 11.83 7.24
C VAL A 366 -17.51 13.23 7.12
N ARG A 367 -17.73 13.72 5.89
CA ARG A 367 -18.42 15.00 5.69
C ARG A 367 -19.75 15.04 6.42
N GLY A 368 -20.57 14.00 6.23
CA GLY A 368 -21.88 13.88 6.90
C GLY A 368 -21.75 13.87 8.42
N PHE A 369 -20.74 13.18 8.97
CA PHE A 369 -20.48 13.21 10.40
C PHE A 369 -20.17 14.63 10.91
N ILE A 370 -19.25 15.34 10.27
CA ILE A 370 -18.89 16.71 10.66
C ILE A 370 -20.09 17.66 10.52
N GLU A 371 -20.79 17.62 9.39
CA GLU A 371 -21.91 18.52 9.09
C GLU A 371 -23.15 18.22 9.97
N ASP A 372 -23.59 16.97 10.06
CA ASP A 372 -24.80 16.63 10.80
C ASP A 372 -24.57 16.64 12.31
N VAL A 373 -23.47 16.04 12.78
CA VAL A 373 -23.24 15.83 14.22
C VAL A 373 -22.51 17.01 14.85
N LEU A 374 -21.36 17.41 14.31
CA LEU A 374 -20.51 18.42 14.96
C LEU A 374 -21.02 19.85 14.72
N LEU A 375 -21.38 20.19 13.48
CA LEU A 375 -21.89 21.50 13.09
C LEU A 375 -23.38 21.68 13.46
N ASN A 376 -24.23 20.73 13.10
CA ASN A 376 -25.69 20.84 13.32
C ASN A 376 -26.19 20.20 14.63
N HIS A 377 -25.29 19.69 15.47
CA HIS A 377 -25.58 19.14 16.80
C HIS A 377 -26.59 17.97 16.81
N GLN A 378 -26.70 17.20 15.73
CA GLN A 378 -27.63 16.07 15.61
C GLN A 378 -27.04 14.81 16.25
N MET A 379 -26.89 14.83 17.58
CA MET A 379 -26.25 13.75 18.36
C MET A 379 -26.94 12.39 18.23
N ASP A 380 -28.21 12.36 17.85
CA ASP A 380 -28.97 11.13 17.56
C ASP A 380 -28.44 10.39 16.32
N LYS A 381 -27.68 11.06 15.45
CA LYS A 381 -27.09 10.46 14.24
C LYS A 381 -25.70 9.86 14.45
N VAL A 382 -25.06 10.01 15.61
CA VAL A 382 -23.70 9.51 15.87
C VAL A 382 -23.52 8.05 15.45
N ALA A 383 -24.45 7.17 15.84
CA ALA A 383 -24.39 5.75 15.54
C ALA A 383 -24.63 5.39 14.06
N SER A 384 -25.04 6.35 13.23
CA SER A 384 -25.15 6.18 11.77
C SER A 384 -23.80 6.39 11.05
N TYR A 385 -22.84 7.04 11.70
CA TYR A 385 -21.53 7.36 11.15
C TYR A 385 -20.40 6.56 11.82
N ILE A 386 -20.46 6.42 13.15
CA ILE A 386 -19.45 5.73 13.94
C ILE A 386 -19.91 4.31 14.24
N ASN A 387 -18.98 3.35 14.08
CA ASN A 387 -19.22 1.98 14.45
C ASN A 387 -19.43 1.87 15.98
N PRO A 388 -20.59 1.38 16.44
CA PRO A 388 -20.94 1.38 17.86
C PRO A 388 -20.18 0.33 18.68
N LYS A 389 -19.47 -0.60 18.03
CA LYS A 389 -18.73 -1.69 18.69
C LYS A 389 -17.23 -1.44 18.71
N GLU A 390 -16.71 -0.84 17.64
CA GLU A 390 -15.28 -0.63 17.42
C GLU A 390 -15.07 0.84 17.07
N TYR A 391 -14.60 1.63 18.03
CA TYR A 391 -14.22 3.01 17.80
C TYR A 391 -13.01 3.36 18.64
N VAL A 392 -11.84 3.36 18.01
CA VAL A 392 -10.57 3.66 18.67
C VAL A 392 -10.32 5.17 18.62
N GLN A 393 -9.92 5.74 19.75
CA GLN A 393 -9.62 7.16 19.88
C GLN A 393 -8.13 7.38 20.11
N HIS A 394 -7.59 8.40 19.46
CA HIS A 394 -6.23 8.87 19.66
C HIS A 394 -6.18 10.31 20.20
N ASN A 395 -7.34 10.96 20.38
CA ASN A 395 -7.42 12.21 21.13
C ASN A 395 -6.98 11.94 22.59
N PRO A 396 -5.97 12.67 23.11
CA PRO A 396 -5.42 12.45 24.46
C PRO A 396 -6.43 12.54 25.61
N ALA A 397 -7.57 13.19 25.40
CA ALA A 397 -8.60 13.39 26.42
C ALA A 397 -9.81 12.44 26.27
N VAL A 398 -9.88 11.62 25.21
CA VAL A 398 -11.06 10.82 24.87
C VAL A 398 -10.71 9.33 24.90
N ALA A 399 -11.52 8.53 25.60
CA ALA A 399 -11.39 7.08 25.63
C ALA A 399 -12.09 6.42 24.43
N ASP A 400 -11.74 5.15 24.17
CA ASP A 400 -12.36 4.34 23.12
C ASP A 400 -13.88 4.16 23.31
N GLY A 401 -14.55 3.85 22.21
CA GLY A 401 -15.97 3.55 22.14
C GLY A 401 -16.87 4.79 22.22
N LEU A 402 -18.14 4.60 21.87
CA LEU A 402 -19.14 5.68 21.97
C LEU A 402 -19.40 6.11 23.42
N GLU A 403 -19.18 5.21 24.40
CA GLU A 403 -19.25 5.55 25.82
C GLU A 403 -18.13 6.50 26.23
N GLY A 404 -16.87 6.22 25.82
CA GLY A 404 -15.72 7.08 26.06
C GLY A 404 -15.89 8.46 25.41
N PHE A 405 -16.33 8.48 24.16
CA PHE A 405 -16.69 9.71 23.45
C PHE A 405 -17.78 10.51 24.19
N GLY A 406 -18.89 9.88 24.54
CA GLY A 406 -20.00 10.53 25.25
C GLY A 406 -19.60 11.07 26.63
N ALA A 407 -18.78 10.33 27.37
CA ALA A 407 -18.25 10.75 28.66
C ALA A 407 -17.34 11.99 28.52
N ALA A 408 -16.48 12.02 27.51
CA ALA A 408 -15.62 13.17 27.22
C ALA A 408 -16.44 14.41 26.84
N MET A 409 -17.43 14.27 25.95
CA MET A 409 -18.31 15.39 25.56
C MET A 409 -19.08 15.96 26.77
N LYS A 410 -19.56 15.09 27.66
CA LYS A 410 -20.22 15.53 28.89
C LYS A 410 -19.25 16.27 29.82
N TYR A 411 -18.05 15.72 30.04
CA TYR A 411 -17.03 16.36 30.85
C TYR A 411 -16.63 17.73 30.29
N PHE A 412 -16.47 17.84 28.98
CA PHE A 412 -16.15 19.10 28.32
C PHE A 412 -17.25 20.15 28.50
N ALA A 413 -18.51 19.77 28.32
CA ALA A 413 -19.64 20.67 28.56
C ALA A 413 -19.71 21.15 30.01
N GLU A 414 -19.54 20.25 30.99
CA GLU A 414 -19.59 20.58 32.43
C GLU A 414 -18.44 21.48 32.89
N ASN A 415 -17.30 21.46 32.19
CA ASN A 415 -16.10 22.24 32.53
C ASN A 415 -15.88 23.45 31.63
N GLY A 416 -16.87 23.82 30.79
CA GLY A 416 -16.75 24.97 29.88
C GLY A 416 -15.67 24.79 28.82
N LEU A 417 -15.34 23.55 28.45
CA LEU A 417 -14.47 23.16 27.34
C LEU A 417 -15.31 22.90 26.08
N VAL A 418 -16.28 23.78 25.80
CA VAL A 418 -17.23 23.59 24.70
C VAL A 418 -16.48 23.58 23.37
N MET A 419 -16.70 22.52 22.58
CA MET A 419 -16.24 22.43 21.20
C MET A 419 -17.37 22.90 20.30
N GLU A 420 -17.15 24.03 19.63
CA GLU A 420 -18.03 24.57 18.59
C GLU A 420 -17.32 24.42 17.25
N TYR A 421 -18.03 23.89 16.26
CA TYR A 421 -17.62 23.91 14.86
C TYR A 421 -18.44 25.00 14.16
N ASP A 422 -17.78 25.84 13.38
CA ASP A 422 -18.40 26.93 12.62
C ASP A 422 -18.38 26.63 11.11
N ASN A 423 -17.27 26.13 10.57
CA ASN A 423 -17.12 25.81 9.14
C ASN A 423 -16.33 24.52 8.89
N LEU A 424 -16.65 23.85 7.78
CA LEU A 424 -15.87 22.74 7.19
C LEU A 424 -15.20 23.23 5.90
N HIS A 425 -13.87 23.34 5.92
CA HIS A 425 -13.06 23.89 4.83
C HIS A 425 -12.59 22.82 3.84
N MET A 426 -12.13 21.67 4.33
CA MET A 426 -11.63 20.58 3.48
C MET A 426 -12.09 19.21 3.96
N VAL A 427 -12.29 18.29 3.01
CA VAL A 427 -12.44 16.85 3.25
C VAL A 427 -11.57 16.14 2.23
N LEU A 428 -10.41 15.66 2.67
CA LEU A 428 -9.41 14.99 1.85
C LEU A 428 -9.38 13.52 2.22
N GLY A 429 -9.33 12.60 1.26
CA GLY A 429 -9.34 11.18 1.55
C GLY A 429 -8.63 10.31 0.52
N GLN A 430 -8.06 9.21 1.00
CA GLN A 430 -7.54 8.13 0.18
C GLN A 430 -7.94 6.80 0.82
N GLY A 431 -8.73 6.02 0.09
CA GLY A 431 -9.23 4.73 0.56
C GLY A 431 -10.01 4.85 1.87
N ASN A 432 -9.56 4.14 2.89
CA ASN A 432 -10.14 4.11 4.22
C ASN A 432 -9.74 5.28 5.13
N PHE A 433 -8.85 6.18 4.72
CA PHE A 433 -8.44 7.35 5.54
C PHE A 433 -9.03 8.65 4.98
N VAL A 434 -9.62 9.46 5.85
CA VAL A 434 -10.21 10.76 5.50
C VAL A 434 -9.90 11.80 6.56
N LEU A 435 -9.28 12.90 6.15
CA LEU A 435 -9.00 14.09 6.95
C LEU A 435 -10.08 15.16 6.69
N SER A 436 -10.71 15.66 7.74
CA SER A 436 -11.50 16.89 7.69
C SER A 436 -10.75 18.06 8.32
N VAL A 437 -10.88 19.22 7.69
CA VAL A 437 -10.31 20.49 8.17
C VAL A 437 -11.44 21.45 8.45
N SER A 438 -11.60 21.81 9.71
CA SER A 438 -12.67 22.67 10.21
C SER A 438 -12.13 23.80 11.07
N GLU A 439 -12.98 24.80 11.29
CA GLU A 439 -12.75 25.85 12.28
C GLU A 439 -13.94 26.01 13.19
N GLY A 440 -13.70 26.58 14.37
CA GLY A 440 -14.75 27.06 15.25
C GLY A 440 -14.17 27.62 16.53
N LYS A 441 -14.75 27.25 17.69
CA LYS A 441 -14.31 27.74 18.99
C LYS A 441 -14.07 26.63 19.98
N PHE A 442 -13.11 26.82 20.86
CA PHE A 442 -12.85 25.91 21.97
C PHE A 442 -12.88 26.63 23.32
N GLY A 443 -13.47 25.95 24.31
CA GLY A 443 -13.45 26.37 25.70
C GLY A 443 -14.03 27.76 25.95
N LYS A 444 -13.16 28.74 26.22
CA LYS A 444 -13.57 30.13 26.50
C LYS A 444 -14.07 30.90 25.27
N GLY A 445 -14.16 30.25 24.12
CA GLY A 445 -14.52 30.86 22.85
C GLY A 445 -13.31 31.18 21.97
N ASP A 446 -12.16 30.56 22.23
CA ASP A 446 -10.93 30.80 21.47
C ASP A 446 -11.08 30.24 20.05
N HIS A 447 -10.84 31.06 19.02
CA HIS A 447 -10.90 30.65 17.62
C HIS A 447 -9.90 29.52 17.37
N THR A 448 -10.37 28.39 16.85
CA THR A 448 -9.65 27.12 16.88
C THR A 448 -9.80 26.39 15.55
N ALA A 449 -8.70 25.80 15.07
CA ALA A 449 -8.68 24.88 13.93
C ALA A 449 -8.75 23.43 14.43
N TYR A 450 -9.64 22.65 13.80
CA TYR A 450 -9.85 21.23 14.05
C TYR A 450 -9.42 20.45 12.82
N TYR A 451 -8.41 19.59 12.98
CA TYR A 451 -7.98 18.68 11.93
C TYR A 451 -8.22 17.27 12.44
N ASP A 452 -9.24 16.61 11.89
CA ASP A 452 -9.74 15.32 12.35
C ASP A 452 -9.49 14.28 11.25
N LEU A 453 -8.58 13.33 11.50
CA LEU A 453 -8.31 12.18 10.63
C LEU A 453 -9.13 10.98 11.12
N PHE A 454 -9.85 10.35 10.21
CA PHE A 454 -10.66 9.16 10.48
C PHE A 454 -10.19 7.98 9.65
N ARG A 455 -10.25 6.78 10.24
CA ARG A 455 -10.27 5.53 9.49
C ARG A 455 -11.69 4.97 9.43
N LEU A 456 -12.05 4.48 8.26
CA LEU A 456 -13.32 3.81 8.01
C LEU A 456 -13.16 2.33 7.74
N GLU A 457 -14.19 1.57 8.08
CA GLU A 457 -14.33 0.17 7.75
C GLU A 457 -15.80 -0.17 7.58
N ASN A 458 -16.14 -0.88 6.51
CA ASN A 458 -17.52 -1.24 6.17
C ASN A 458 -18.48 -0.02 6.13
N GLY A 459 -17.97 1.14 5.70
CA GLY A 459 -18.75 2.37 5.58
C GLY A 459 -19.01 3.11 6.90
N LEU A 460 -18.35 2.73 7.99
CA LEU A 460 -18.45 3.38 9.30
C LEU A 460 -17.07 3.83 9.79
N ILE A 461 -17.03 4.93 10.55
CA ILE A 461 -15.84 5.41 11.25
C ILE A 461 -15.52 4.45 12.40
N VAL A 462 -14.27 3.98 12.45
CA VAL A 462 -13.78 3.00 13.44
C VAL A 462 -12.54 3.48 14.19
N GLU A 463 -11.91 4.57 13.77
CA GLU A 463 -10.69 5.10 14.40
C GLU A 463 -10.58 6.61 14.13
N HIS A 464 -10.05 7.36 15.09
CA HIS A 464 -9.97 8.82 15.03
C HIS A 464 -8.71 9.39 15.67
N TRP A 465 -8.03 10.29 14.96
CA TRP A 465 -6.91 11.11 15.44
C TRP A 465 -7.22 12.57 15.19
N ASP A 466 -6.80 13.46 16.09
CA ASP A 466 -7.03 14.89 15.91
C ASP A 466 -5.83 15.77 16.30
N VAL A 467 -5.87 16.96 15.73
CA VAL A 467 -5.09 18.11 16.18
C VAL A 467 -6.03 19.29 16.35
N ILE A 468 -6.20 19.72 17.60
CA ILE A 468 -6.99 20.88 18.00
C ILE A 468 -6.02 22.01 18.37
N ALA A 469 -5.98 23.07 17.57
CA ALA A 469 -5.03 24.16 17.79
C ALA A 469 -5.70 25.54 17.71
N THR A 470 -5.47 26.37 18.73
CA THR A 470 -5.92 27.75 18.75
C THR A 470 -5.26 28.54 17.62
N ILE A 471 -6.07 29.30 16.88
CA ILE A 471 -5.61 30.22 15.85
C ILE A 471 -5.13 31.50 16.55
N PRO A 472 -3.86 31.89 16.39
CA PRO A 472 -3.32 33.07 17.05
C PRO A 472 -4.00 34.35 16.55
N ALA A 473 -3.90 35.43 17.33
CA ALA A 473 -4.40 36.73 16.90
C ALA A 473 -3.68 37.21 15.64
N LYS A 474 -4.40 37.93 14.76
CA LYS A 474 -3.86 38.42 13.48
C LYS A 474 -2.59 39.27 13.61
N SER A 475 -2.37 39.90 14.76
CA SER A 475 -1.14 40.65 15.06
C SER A 475 0.12 39.78 15.11
N ASP A 476 -0.03 38.48 15.35
CA ASP A 476 1.07 37.55 15.58
C ASP A 476 1.39 36.73 14.32
N TRP A 477 0.63 36.94 13.23
CA TRP A 477 0.79 36.22 11.98
C TRP A 477 2.02 36.72 11.22
N LYS A 478 2.83 35.80 10.71
CA LYS A 478 3.99 36.09 9.87
C LYS A 478 3.67 36.11 8.36
N ASN A 479 2.45 35.74 7.98
CA ASN A 479 1.93 35.83 6.62
C ASN A 479 0.49 36.34 6.64
N THR A 480 -0.06 36.68 5.47
CA THR A 480 -1.42 37.23 5.33
C THR A 480 -2.43 36.24 4.74
N ASN A 481 -2.03 35.00 4.50
CA ASN A 481 -2.83 34.02 3.75
C ASN A 481 -3.96 33.43 4.59
N GLY A 482 -3.85 33.49 5.92
CA GLY A 482 -4.84 32.92 6.83
C GLY A 482 -4.60 31.44 7.12
N LYS A 483 -5.43 30.87 8.00
CA LYS A 483 -5.28 29.48 8.47
C LYS A 483 -5.83 28.45 7.48
N PHE A 484 -6.76 28.84 6.61
CA PHE A 484 -7.50 27.97 5.70
C PHE A 484 -7.38 28.43 4.27
#